data_AF-A0A212KT49-F1
#
_entry.id   AF-A0A212KT49-F1
#
_cell.length_a   1.000
_cell.length_b   1.000
_cell.length_c   1.000
_cell.angle_alpha   90.00
_cell.angle_beta   90.00
_cell.angle_gamma   90.00
#
_symmetry.space_group_name_H-M   'P 1'
#
loop_
_entity.id
_entity.type
_entity.pdbx_description
1 polymer ?
#
loop_
_entity_poly.entity_id
_entity_poly.type
_entity_poly.pdbx_seq_one_letter_code
_entity_poly.pdbx_strand_id
1 'polypeptide(L)'
;MNQTTIPAPRVSTALWRPLYEAANKFAEFQAWRDISDMVLFALKDPVTGDIGYCNIMGKLGEFFAFAIYRGESGLECLMKVSMGEYQNIEHEFVQVSDTLMAEFCSKEGLEKEDLVIMKKLGIKMNDLGLFPCFRSAPKGSFPWFVTKNEVRYLTFALQCACDAVEQYRKDPSVFFLNNPCRFRLYTPVKSLLKGTSWKIETHFSEPSFEDDEVVDSFRLDKRRIRNIVKANREKKGVWEVSTVFFPGSVHDRERPYSPRVALMVDRDSFYVLGTKIVLPEDNYHHKICEKLLEIFEGAPHLPTQLVFSDAVTCETAEPLAEALGLEVAVEANLPAIKDVSKSMIEAFINGPKF
;
A
#
# COMPACT_ATOMS: atom_id res chain seq x y z
N MET A 1 -13.06 22.90 -7.46
CA MET A 1 -13.70 21.61 -7.80
C MET A 1 -14.56 21.13 -6.64
N ASN A 2 -15.87 20.93 -6.85
CA ASN A 2 -16.63 20.04 -5.97
C ASN A 2 -15.99 18.66 -6.12
N GLN A 3 -15.18 18.23 -5.14
CA GLN A 3 -14.68 16.86 -5.10
C GLN A 3 -15.92 15.97 -5.15
N THR A 4 -16.09 15.26 -6.27
CA THR A 4 -17.04 14.16 -6.34
C THR A 4 -16.50 13.12 -5.37
N THR A 5 -16.96 13.19 -4.12
CA THR A 5 -16.52 12.26 -3.08
C THR A 5 -17.06 10.90 -3.47
N ILE A 6 -16.16 9.94 -3.69
CA ILE A 6 -16.51 8.52 -3.81
C ILE A 6 -17.46 8.20 -2.64
N PRO A 7 -18.65 7.63 -2.85
CA PRO A 7 -19.55 7.36 -1.73
C PRO A 7 -19.01 6.20 -0.90
N ALA A 8 -19.18 6.26 0.43
CA ALA A 8 -18.89 5.12 1.30
C ALA A 8 -19.73 3.88 0.90
N PRO A 9 -19.16 2.66 0.96
CA PRO A 9 -19.90 1.44 0.68
C PRO A 9 -21.15 1.30 1.57
N ARG A 10 -22.26 0.82 0.99
CA ARG A 10 -23.51 0.62 1.74
C ARG A 10 -23.43 -0.64 2.60
N VAL A 11 -23.39 -0.45 3.91
CA VAL A 11 -23.42 -1.54 4.91
C VAL A 11 -24.61 -1.37 5.86
N SER A 12 -25.31 -2.46 6.15
CA SER A 12 -26.48 -2.43 7.03
C SER A 12 -26.09 -2.27 8.51
N THR A 13 -26.96 -1.66 9.30
CA THR A 13 -26.76 -1.51 10.76
C THR A 13 -26.65 -2.83 11.49
N ALA A 14 -27.23 -3.91 10.95
CA ALA A 14 -27.12 -5.25 11.52
C ALA A 14 -25.70 -5.82 11.45
N LEU A 15 -24.86 -5.35 10.52
CA LEU A 15 -23.44 -5.74 10.44
C LEU A 15 -22.53 -4.77 11.19
N TRP A 16 -22.86 -3.47 11.19
CA TRP A 16 -22.09 -2.50 11.96
C TRP A 16 -22.15 -2.72 13.46
N ARG A 17 -23.32 -3.09 14.01
CA ARG A 17 -23.49 -3.25 15.45
C ARG A 17 -22.52 -4.29 16.05
N PRO A 18 -22.43 -5.53 15.53
CA PRO A 18 -21.43 -6.50 15.98
C PRO A 18 -19.98 -6.02 15.84
N LEU A 19 -19.66 -5.27 14.80
CA LEU A 19 -18.31 -4.73 14.60
C LEU A 19 -17.93 -3.73 15.70
N TYR A 20 -18.81 -2.76 15.99
CA TYR A 20 -18.58 -1.81 17.07
C TYR A 20 -18.55 -2.48 18.45
N GLU A 21 -19.40 -3.49 18.69
CA GLU A 21 -19.37 -4.27 19.93
C GLU A 21 -18.04 -5.02 20.10
N ALA A 22 -17.54 -5.66 19.03
CA ALA A 22 -16.25 -6.34 19.05
C ALA A 22 -15.08 -5.36 19.25
N ALA A 23 -15.12 -4.19 18.60
CA ALA A 23 -14.08 -3.16 18.73
C ALA A 23 -14.04 -2.57 20.15
N ASN A 24 -15.20 -2.26 20.74
CA ASN A 24 -15.28 -1.77 22.11
C ASN A 24 -14.77 -2.81 23.10
N LYS A 25 -15.19 -4.07 22.95
CA LYS A 25 -14.68 -5.16 23.78
C LYS A 25 -13.16 -5.28 23.65
N PHE A 26 -12.61 -5.21 22.44
CA PHE A 26 -11.16 -5.23 22.24
C PHE A 26 -10.47 -4.03 22.93
N ALA A 27 -11.06 -2.83 22.85
CA ALA A 27 -10.50 -1.65 23.49
C ALA A 27 -10.45 -1.76 25.02
N GLU A 28 -11.42 -2.43 25.65
CA GLU A 28 -11.43 -2.71 27.09
C GLU A 28 -10.23 -3.55 27.54
N PHE A 29 -9.68 -4.39 26.66
CA PHE A 29 -8.46 -5.14 26.98
C PHE A 29 -7.24 -4.23 27.10
N GLN A 30 -7.23 -3.06 26.46
CA GLN A 30 -6.10 -2.14 26.41
C GLN A 30 -4.80 -2.87 26.07
N ALA A 31 -4.88 -3.76 25.08
CA ALA A 31 -3.84 -4.74 24.75
C ALA A 31 -2.46 -4.11 24.52
N TRP A 32 -2.44 -2.91 23.93
CA TRP A 32 -1.26 -2.08 23.72
C TRP A 32 -0.46 -1.74 24.99
N ARG A 33 -1.03 -1.88 26.20
CA ARG A 33 -0.26 -1.71 27.45
C ARG A 33 0.75 -2.82 27.68
N ASP A 34 0.42 -4.05 27.28
CA ASP A 34 1.20 -5.25 27.62
C ASP A 34 1.84 -5.88 26.39
N ILE A 35 1.20 -5.75 25.23
CA ILE A 35 1.60 -6.35 23.96
C ILE A 35 2.38 -5.33 23.13
N SER A 36 3.57 -5.71 22.65
CA SER A 36 4.28 -4.95 21.63
C SER A 36 3.76 -5.29 20.23
N ASP A 37 4.00 -4.39 19.30
CA ASP A 37 3.81 -4.54 17.86
C ASP A 37 4.54 -5.75 17.25
N MET A 38 5.49 -6.36 17.96
CA MET A 38 6.18 -7.59 17.54
C MET A 38 5.35 -8.87 17.69
N VAL A 39 4.20 -8.82 18.37
CA VAL A 39 3.35 -10.00 18.57
C VAL A 39 2.39 -10.16 17.40
N LEU A 40 2.70 -11.10 16.52
CA LEU A 40 1.93 -11.39 15.31
C LEU A 40 1.12 -12.68 15.44
N PHE A 41 -0.03 -12.71 14.79
CA PHE A 41 -0.84 -13.92 14.61
C PHE A 41 -1.59 -13.87 13.28
N ALA A 42 -2.16 -14.98 12.84
CA ALA A 42 -2.84 -15.07 11.55
C ALA A 42 -4.33 -15.39 11.72
N LEU A 43 -5.14 -14.96 10.76
CA LEU A 43 -6.58 -15.21 10.72
C LEU A 43 -6.96 -15.69 9.32
N LYS A 44 -7.80 -16.72 9.24
CA LYS A 44 -8.45 -17.08 7.98
C LYS A 44 -9.72 -16.27 7.82
N ASP A 45 -9.84 -15.49 6.74
CA ASP A 45 -11.02 -14.70 6.42
C ASP A 45 -12.25 -15.62 6.33
N PRO A 46 -13.31 -15.40 7.14
CA PRO A 46 -14.52 -16.22 7.10
C PRO A 46 -15.33 -16.09 5.80
N VAL A 47 -15.04 -15.11 4.96
CA VAL A 47 -15.72 -14.83 3.70
C VAL A 47 -14.95 -15.40 2.51
N THR A 48 -13.68 -15.06 2.35
CA THR A 48 -12.88 -15.48 1.18
C THR A 48 -12.09 -16.76 1.43
N GLY A 49 -11.73 -17.03 2.68
CA GLY A 49 -10.83 -18.13 3.05
C GLY A 49 -9.34 -17.77 2.93
N ASP A 50 -9.00 -16.52 2.58
CA ASP A 50 -7.63 -16.05 2.52
C ASP A 50 -7.05 -15.87 3.92
N ILE A 51 -5.72 -15.80 4.03
CA ILE A 51 -5.04 -15.56 5.30
C ILE A 51 -4.66 -14.09 5.40
N GLY A 52 -4.89 -13.51 6.57
CA GLY A 52 -4.36 -12.19 6.95
C GLY A 52 -3.56 -12.26 8.24
N TYR A 53 -2.54 -11.41 8.35
CA TYR A 53 -1.57 -11.36 9.44
C TYR A 53 -1.85 -10.13 10.28
N CYS A 54 -1.93 -10.32 11.59
CA CYS A 54 -2.48 -9.34 12.50
C CYS A 54 -1.41 -8.74 13.39
N ASN A 55 -1.55 -7.44 13.61
CA ASN A 55 -0.70 -6.64 14.49
C ASN A 55 -1.57 -5.82 15.45
N ILE A 56 -1.12 -5.69 16.71
CA ILE A 56 -1.70 -4.79 17.72
C ILE A 56 -0.73 -3.64 17.96
N MET A 57 -1.16 -2.42 17.66
CA MET A 57 -0.37 -1.20 17.76
C MET A 57 -0.78 -0.34 18.97
N GLY A 58 0.15 0.50 19.44
CA GLY A 58 -0.11 1.51 20.47
C GLY A 58 0.77 1.44 21.71
N LYS A 59 1.80 0.58 21.73
CA LYS A 59 2.72 0.46 22.87
C LYS A 59 3.40 1.77 23.25
N LEU A 60 3.68 2.62 22.26
CA LEU A 60 4.29 3.93 22.43
C LEU A 60 3.29 5.05 22.76
N GLY A 61 1.98 4.76 22.76
CA GLY A 61 0.94 5.69 23.18
C GLY A 61 0.48 6.72 22.13
N GLU A 62 1.04 6.69 20.93
CA GLU A 62 0.76 7.69 19.87
C GLU A 62 -0.36 7.24 18.91
N PHE A 63 -0.44 5.94 18.59
CA PHE A 63 -1.36 5.39 17.60
C PHE A 63 -1.94 4.04 18.07
N PHE A 64 -3.23 3.99 18.37
CA PHE A 64 -3.90 2.79 18.87
C PHE A 64 -4.70 2.12 17.75
N ALA A 65 -4.28 0.93 17.34
CA ALA A 65 -4.95 0.24 16.24
C ALA A 65 -4.76 -1.27 16.28
N PHE A 66 -5.71 -1.96 15.64
CA PHE A 66 -5.61 -3.35 15.25
C PHE A 66 -5.63 -3.42 13.73
N ALA A 67 -4.61 -4.01 13.12
CA ALA A 67 -4.49 -4.13 11.68
C ALA A 67 -4.42 -5.59 11.24
N ILE A 68 -5.02 -5.86 10.09
CA ILE A 68 -4.90 -7.11 9.34
C ILE A 68 -4.19 -6.77 8.03
N TYR A 69 -3.04 -7.39 7.81
CA TYR A 69 -2.28 -7.35 6.57
C TYR A 69 -2.69 -8.55 5.72
N ARG A 70 -3.26 -8.31 4.54
CA ARG A 70 -3.94 -9.35 3.74
C ARG A 70 -2.97 -10.08 2.82
N GLY A 71 -3.05 -11.42 2.83
CA GLY A 71 -2.28 -12.28 1.94
C GLY A 71 -0.77 -12.14 2.10
N GLU A 72 -0.06 -12.64 1.10
CA GLU A 72 1.40 -12.65 1.04
C GLU A 72 2.00 -11.25 0.98
N SER A 73 1.46 -10.37 0.11
CA SER A 73 1.92 -8.98 0.01
C SER A 73 1.73 -8.19 1.32
N GLY A 74 0.66 -8.47 2.07
CA GLY A 74 0.47 -7.89 3.39
C GLY A 74 1.52 -8.37 4.38
N LEU A 75 1.85 -9.67 4.39
CA LEU A 75 2.89 -10.21 5.25
C LEU A 75 4.26 -9.60 4.93
N GLU A 76 4.61 -9.52 3.64
CA GLU A 76 5.85 -8.89 3.18
C GLU A 76 5.97 -7.45 3.68
N CYS A 77 4.90 -6.64 3.48
CA CYS A 77 4.83 -5.27 3.98
C CYS A 77 5.02 -5.20 5.50
N LEU A 78 4.31 -6.04 6.26
CA LEU A 78 4.41 -6.10 7.72
C LEU A 78 5.84 -6.44 8.17
N MET A 79 6.49 -7.39 7.51
CA MET A 79 7.87 -7.79 7.83
C MET A 79 8.86 -6.66 7.53
N LYS A 80 8.75 -6.00 6.38
CA LYS A 80 9.58 -4.83 6.03
C LYS A 80 9.41 -3.68 7.02
N VAL A 81 8.18 -3.34 7.40
CA VAL A 81 7.90 -2.32 8.44
C VAL A 81 8.54 -2.70 9.77
N SER A 82 8.47 -3.97 10.18
CA SER A 82 9.09 -4.43 11.43
C SER A 82 10.62 -4.35 11.42
N MET A 83 11.24 -4.41 10.23
CA MET A 83 12.69 -4.23 10.03
C MET A 83 13.10 -2.75 9.95
N GLY A 84 12.16 -1.81 10.04
CA GLY A 84 12.42 -0.37 9.96
C GLY A 84 12.44 0.19 8.54
N GLU A 85 11.98 -0.57 7.54
CA GLU A 85 11.76 -0.05 6.19
C GLU A 85 10.51 0.84 6.15
N TYR A 86 10.44 1.74 5.17
CA TYR A 86 9.33 2.70 4.93
C TYR A 86 9.10 3.79 5.99
N GLN A 87 10.00 3.97 6.97
CA GLN A 87 9.83 4.96 8.05
C GLN A 87 9.67 6.43 7.60
N ASN A 88 9.91 6.77 6.32
CA ASN A 88 9.87 8.15 5.82
C ASN A 88 9.15 8.33 4.47
N ILE A 89 8.36 7.35 4.00
CA ILE A 89 7.81 7.38 2.63
C ILE A 89 6.32 6.99 2.63
N GLU A 90 5.45 7.91 3.07
CA GLU A 90 3.99 7.73 3.17
C GLU A 90 3.36 7.16 1.89
N HIS A 91 3.77 7.66 0.73
CA HIS A 91 3.23 7.20 -0.55
C HIS A 91 3.68 5.80 -0.95
N GLU A 92 4.89 5.40 -0.55
CA GLU A 92 5.40 4.06 -0.80
C GLU A 92 4.67 3.05 0.08
N PHE A 93 4.40 3.41 1.34
CA PHE A 93 3.57 2.60 2.23
C PHE A 93 2.17 2.36 1.65
N VAL A 94 1.52 3.36 1.03
CA VAL A 94 0.23 3.18 0.34
C VAL A 94 0.32 2.18 -0.83
N GLN A 95 1.45 2.08 -1.51
CA GLN A 95 1.62 1.13 -2.63
C GLN A 95 1.83 -0.31 -2.18
N VAL A 96 2.45 -0.52 -1.03
CA VAL A 96 2.80 -1.86 -0.56
C VAL A 96 1.84 -2.40 0.50
N SER A 97 1.14 -1.51 1.22
CA SER A 97 0.23 -1.92 2.27
C SER A 97 -1.10 -2.42 1.69
N ASP A 98 -1.38 -3.70 1.94
CA ASP A 98 -2.71 -4.27 1.78
C ASP A 98 -3.31 -4.53 3.16
N THR A 99 -4.06 -3.55 3.68
CA THR A 99 -4.49 -3.53 5.09
C THR A 99 -5.97 -3.31 5.30
N LEU A 100 -6.46 -3.91 6.39
CA LEU A 100 -7.78 -3.68 6.95
C LEU A 100 -7.61 -3.34 8.45
N MET A 101 -8.08 -2.16 8.85
CA MET A 101 -7.70 -1.55 10.13
C MET A 101 -8.92 -1.16 10.97
N ALA A 102 -8.81 -1.40 12.26
CA ALA A 102 -9.62 -0.79 13.32
C ALA A 102 -8.72 0.12 14.16
N GLU A 103 -8.84 1.42 13.94
CA GLU A 103 -8.14 2.47 14.68
C GLU A 103 -9.02 2.97 15.83
N PHE A 104 -8.42 3.37 16.94
CA PHE A 104 -9.09 4.05 18.04
C PHE A 104 -8.62 5.49 18.07
N CYS A 105 -9.38 6.38 17.43
CA CYS A 105 -8.99 7.77 17.22
C CYS A 105 -9.91 8.74 17.97
N SER A 106 -9.46 10.00 18.08
CA SER A 106 -10.30 11.07 18.61
C SER A 106 -11.42 11.41 17.62
N LYS A 107 -12.37 12.24 18.07
CA LYS A 107 -13.50 12.65 17.23
C LYS A 107 -13.06 13.43 15.98
N GLU A 108 -11.93 14.13 16.05
CA GLU A 108 -11.34 14.90 14.95
C GLU A 108 -10.81 14.00 13.83
N GLY A 109 -10.47 12.74 14.14
CA GLY A 109 -10.04 11.74 13.16
C GLY A 109 -11.19 11.04 12.44
N LEU A 110 -12.45 11.39 12.73
CA LEU A 110 -13.63 10.76 12.12
C LEU A 110 -14.15 11.57 10.94
N GLU A 111 -14.56 10.86 9.89
CA GLU A 111 -15.23 11.45 8.74
C GLU A 111 -16.75 11.56 8.98
N LYS A 112 -17.43 12.33 8.11
CA LYS A 112 -18.88 12.59 8.26
C LYS A 112 -19.69 11.30 8.22
N GLU A 113 -19.29 10.37 7.36
CA GLU A 113 -19.90 9.07 7.16
C GLU A 113 -19.77 8.18 8.41
N ASP A 114 -18.63 8.24 9.13
CA ASP A 114 -18.46 7.54 10.40
C ASP A 114 -19.45 8.08 11.45
N LEU A 115 -19.52 9.42 11.57
CA LEU A 115 -20.40 10.08 12.53
C LEU A 115 -21.88 9.75 12.29
N VAL A 116 -22.31 9.59 11.03
CA VAL A 116 -23.67 9.18 10.68
C VAL A 116 -23.97 7.77 11.19
N ILE A 117 -23.05 6.83 10.99
CA ILE A 117 -23.21 5.43 11.45
C ILE A 117 -23.22 5.38 12.98
N MET A 118 -22.26 6.05 13.62
CA MET A 118 -22.14 6.12 15.07
C MET A 118 -23.40 6.69 15.72
N LYS A 119 -23.92 7.80 15.20
CA LYS A 119 -25.17 8.42 15.69
C LYS A 119 -26.35 7.47 15.56
N LYS A 120 -26.46 6.75 14.44
CA LYS A 120 -27.55 5.79 14.19
C LYS A 120 -27.52 4.59 15.15
N LEU A 121 -26.32 4.17 15.55
CA LEU A 121 -26.13 3.03 16.45
C LEU A 121 -26.07 3.42 17.93
N GLY A 122 -25.96 4.71 18.23
CA GLY A 122 -25.79 5.21 19.60
C GLY A 122 -24.39 4.93 20.17
N ILE A 123 -23.37 4.87 19.30
CA ILE A 123 -21.99 4.62 19.73
C ILE A 123 -21.51 5.79 20.59
N LYS A 124 -20.90 5.43 21.72
CA LYS A 124 -20.27 6.36 22.64
C LYS A 124 -18.76 6.15 22.61
N MET A 125 -18.06 7.19 23.03
CA MET A 125 -16.63 7.16 23.29
C MET A 125 -16.31 6.10 24.34
N ASN A 126 -15.19 5.40 24.18
CA ASN A 126 -14.70 4.47 25.20
C ASN A 126 -14.07 5.21 26.39
N ASP A 127 -13.67 4.48 27.42
CA ASP A 127 -13.07 5.04 28.64
C ASP A 127 -11.74 5.76 28.41
N LEU A 128 -11.10 5.58 27.25
CA LEU A 128 -9.88 6.26 26.85
C LEU A 128 -10.12 7.56 26.07
N GLY A 129 -11.38 7.93 25.84
CA GLY A 129 -11.67 9.12 25.06
C GLY A 129 -11.64 8.90 23.54
N LEU A 130 -11.65 7.64 23.09
CA LEU A 130 -11.45 7.28 21.68
C LEU A 130 -12.70 6.61 21.09
N PHE A 131 -12.82 6.68 19.77
CA PHE A 131 -13.86 6.02 18.98
C PHE A 131 -13.24 4.99 18.04
N PRO A 132 -13.86 3.81 17.87
CA PRO A 132 -13.47 2.89 16.81
C PRO A 132 -13.74 3.49 15.43
N CYS A 133 -12.71 3.57 14.60
CA CYS A 133 -12.73 3.97 13.21
C CYS A 133 -12.24 2.80 12.34
N PHE A 134 -12.90 2.55 11.21
CA PHE A 134 -12.61 1.38 10.38
C PHE A 134 -12.26 1.80 8.96
N ARG A 135 -11.11 1.34 8.48
CA ARG A 135 -10.63 1.63 7.13
C ARG A 135 -10.08 0.39 6.45
N SER A 136 -10.26 0.33 5.14
CA SER A 136 -9.66 -0.66 4.24
C SER A 136 -8.80 0.07 3.22
N ALA A 137 -7.55 -0.35 3.11
CA ALA A 137 -6.58 0.13 2.14
C ALA A 137 -6.02 -1.09 1.39
N PRO A 138 -6.70 -1.56 0.33
CA PRO A 138 -6.10 -2.51 -0.60
C PRO A 138 -4.84 -1.92 -1.22
N LYS A 139 -3.91 -2.78 -1.66
CA LYS A 139 -2.66 -2.38 -2.31
C LYS A 139 -2.89 -1.26 -3.33
N GLY A 140 -2.17 -0.15 -3.20
CA GLY A 140 -2.24 0.99 -4.12
C GLY A 140 -3.40 1.96 -3.90
N SER A 141 -4.29 1.69 -2.93
CA SER A 141 -5.43 2.55 -2.59
C SER A 141 -5.19 3.30 -1.29
N PHE A 142 -5.68 4.54 -1.21
CA PHE A 142 -5.76 5.24 0.06
C PHE A 142 -6.76 4.54 1.02
N PRO A 143 -6.57 4.66 2.34
CA PRO A 143 -7.54 4.17 3.31
C PRO A 143 -8.94 4.71 3.03
N TRP A 144 -9.90 3.80 2.94
CA TRP A 144 -11.30 4.12 2.63
C TRP A 144 -12.26 3.31 3.49
N PHE A 145 -13.55 3.66 3.47
CA PHE A 145 -14.57 2.94 4.25
C PHE A 145 -14.63 1.45 3.90
N VAL A 146 -14.95 0.65 4.92
CA VAL A 146 -15.03 -0.81 4.81
C VAL A 146 -16.30 -1.28 4.10
N THR A 147 -16.16 -2.32 3.29
CA THR A 147 -17.26 -3.01 2.62
C THR A 147 -17.97 -3.99 3.55
N LYS A 148 -19.10 -4.54 3.08
CA LYS A 148 -19.88 -5.56 3.81
C LYS A 148 -19.04 -6.78 4.22
N ASN A 149 -18.15 -7.25 3.36
CA ASN A 149 -17.32 -8.43 3.62
C ASN A 149 -16.20 -8.10 4.61
N GLU A 150 -15.56 -6.93 4.43
CA GLU A 150 -14.53 -6.43 5.33
C GLU A 150 -15.06 -6.18 6.75
N VAL A 151 -16.32 -5.72 6.89
CA VAL A 151 -16.98 -5.61 8.21
C VAL A 151 -17.11 -6.97 8.88
N ARG A 152 -17.45 -8.04 8.14
CA ARG A 152 -17.52 -9.41 8.69
C ARG A 152 -16.14 -9.89 9.11
N TYR A 153 -15.13 -9.64 8.29
CA TYR A 153 -13.77 -10.05 8.58
C TYR A 153 -13.21 -9.32 9.80
N LEU A 154 -13.30 -7.99 9.88
CA LEU A 154 -12.89 -7.22 11.06
C LEU A 154 -13.62 -7.63 12.33
N THR A 155 -14.93 -7.92 12.24
CA THR A 155 -15.70 -8.38 13.41
C THR A 155 -15.13 -9.70 13.94
N PHE A 156 -14.89 -10.67 13.06
CA PHE A 156 -14.25 -11.95 13.42
C PHE A 156 -12.85 -11.71 14.00
N ALA A 157 -12.07 -10.86 13.34
CA ALA A 157 -10.70 -10.57 13.70
C ALA A 157 -10.55 -9.94 15.08
N LEU A 158 -11.37 -8.94 15.42
CA LEU A 158 -11.38 -8.30 16.74
C LEU A 158 -11.81 -9.29 17.85
N GLN A 159 -12.70 -10.23 17.55
CA GLN A 159 -13.08 -11.29 18.49
C GLN A 159 -11.92 -12.26 18.74
N CYS A 160 -11.23 -12.69 17.69
CA CYS A 160 -10.01 -13.50 17.82
C CYS A 160 -8.87 -12.74 18.50
N ALA A 161 -8.74 -11.43 18.25
CA ALA A 161 -7.74 -10.59 18.90
C ALA A 161 -7.93 -10.54 20.42
N CYS A 162 -9.17 -10.47 20.91
CA CYS A 162 -9.43 -10.57 22.36
C CYS A 162 -8.89 -11.89 22.95
N ASP A 163 -9.15 -13.03 22.28
CA ASP A 163 -8.63 -14.33 22.71
C ASP A 163 -7.10 -14.41 22.60
N ALA A 164 -6.52 -13.82 21.56
CA ALA A 164 -5.07 -13.73 21.41
C ALA A 164 -4.43 -12.95 22.56
N VAL A 165 -5.03 -11.84 22.98
CA VAL A 165 -4.57 -11.04 24.13
C VAL A 165 -4.67 -11.85 25.42
N GLU A 166 -5.78 -12.56 25.65
CA GLU A 166 -5.91 -13.43 26.83
C GLU A 166 -4.85 -14.53 26.86
N GLN A 167 -4.60 -15.17 25.73
CA GLN A 167 -3.59 -16.22 25.62
C GLN A 167 -2.17 -15.67 25.82
N TYR A 168 -1.87 -14.49 25.27
CA TYR A 168 -0.58 -13.83 25.46
C TYR A 168 -0.34 -13.51 26.93
N ARG A 169 -1.36 -12.98 27.63
CA ARG A 169 -1.27 -12.68 29.07
C ARG A 169 -1.08 -13.93 29.94
N LYS A 170 -1.57 -15.09 29.49
CA LYS A 170 -1.37 -16.39 30.18
C LYS A 170 0.02 -16.95 29.93
N ASP A 171 0.45 -16.95 28.67
CA ASP A 171 1.74 -17.45 28.25
C ASP A 171 2.17 -16.77 26.93
N PRO A 172 3.07 -15.77 26.99
CA PRO A 172 3.58 -15.10 25.79
C PRO A 172 4.29 -16.04 24.80
N SER A 173 4.90 -17.13 25.29
CA SER A 173 5.75 -18.00 24.48
C SER A 173 5.01 -18.68 23.34
N VAL A 174 3.68 -18.81 23.45
CA VAL A 174 2.85 -19.42 22.41
C VAL A 174 2.81 -18.60 21.11
N PHE A 175 3.19 -17.31 21.14
CA PHE A 175 3.30 -16.47 19.94
C PHE A 175 4.73 -16.40 19.38
N PHE A 176 5.73 -16.90 20.12
CA PHE A 176 7.12 -16.93 19.70
C PHE A 176 7.52 -18.36 19.32
N LEU A 177 7.06 -18.81 18.15
CA LEU A 177 7.09 -20.22 17.71
C LEU A 177 8.48 -20.71 17.21
N ASN A 178 9.57 -20.13 17.74
CA ASN A 178 10.98 -20.38 17.38
C ASN A 178 11.28 -20.23 15.88
N ASN A 179 10.43 -19.50 15.16
CA ASN A 179 10.59 -19.17 13.73
C ASN A 179 9.71 -17.94 13.44
N PRO A 180 10.25 -16.85 12.85
CA PRO A 180 9.51 -15.61 12.58
C PRO A 180 8.40 -15.76 11.51
N CYS A 181 8.45 -16.85 10.73
CA CYS A 181 7.49 -17.20 9.69
C CYS A 181 6.41 -18.17 10.20
N ARG A 182 6.32 -18.41 11.51
CA ARG A 182 5.28 -19.24 12.13
C ARG A 182 4.31 -18.39 12.92
N PHE A 183 3.03 -18.59 12.62
CA PHE A 183 1.93 -17.85 13.20
C PHE A 183 0.94 -18.79 13.87
N ARG A 184 0.29 -18.30 14.93
CA ARG A 184 -0.94 -18.91 15.42
C ARG A 184 -2.07 -18.51 14.48
N LEU A 185 -2.64 -19.47 13.76
CA LEU A 185 -3.73 -19.24 12.81
C LEU A 185 -5.08 -19.54 13.46
N TYR A 186 -5.96 -18.54 13.47
CA TYR A 186 -7.35 -18.68 13.89
C TYR A 186 -8.21 -18.93 12.66
N THR A 187 -8.80 -20.10 12.58
CA THR A 187 -9.69 -20.49 11.48
C THR A 187 -11.13 -20.57 11.97
N PRO A 188 -12.10 -19.88 11.34
CA PRO A 188 -13.50 -19.93 11.76
C PRO A 188 -14.07 -21.34 11.59
N VAL A 189 -14.87 -21.77 12.57
CA VAL A 189 -15.57 -23.06 12.54
C VAL A 189 -17.06 -22.80 12.75
N LYS A 190 -17.91 -23.56 12.04
CA LYS A 190 -19.36 -23.51 12.26
C LYS A 190 -19.69 -24.15 13.61
N SER A 191 -20.04 -23.33 14.59
CA SER A 191 -20.55 -23.80 15.89
C SER A 191 -22.06 -24.03 15.80
N LEU A 192 -22.51 -25.21 16.25
CA LEU A 192 -23.93 -25.57 16.33
C LEU A 192 -24.61 -25.05 17.61
N LEU A 193 -23.85 -24.58 18.61
CA LEU A 193 -24.35 -24.32 19.97
C LEU A 193 -23.98 -22.95 20.56
N LYS A 194 -23.02 -22.21 19.99
CA LYS A 194 -22.56 -20.91 20.50
C LYS A 194 -21.93 -20.05 19.41
N GLY A 195 -22.42 -18.82 19.23
CA GLY A 195 -21.71 -17.66 18.66
C GLY A 195 -20.68 -17.91 17.53
N THR A 196 -19.71 -17.01 17.43
CA THR A 196 -18.51 -17.20 16.60
C THR A 196 -17.57 -18.18 17.30
N SER A 197 -16.99 -19.14 16.58
CA SER A 197 -15.98 -20.06 17.11
C SER A 197 -14.82 -20.23 16.12
N TRP A 198 -13.64 -20.56 16.63
CA TRP A 198 -12.43 -20.78 15.84
C TRP A 198 -11.63 -21.97 16.36
N LYS A 199 -10.91 -22.62 15.44
CA LYS A 199 -9.81 -23.53 15.76
C LYS A 199 -8.50 -22.76 15.69
N ILE A 200 -7.54 -23.14 16.52
CA ILE A 200 -6.19 -22.56 16.48
C ILE A 200 -5.20 -23.64 16.09
N GLU A 201 -4.38 -23.35 15.09
CA GLU A 201 -3.33 -24.23 14.60
C GLU A 201 -2.05 -23.44 14.31
N THR A 202 -0.92 -24.14 14.22
CA THR A 202 0.33 -23.52 13.77
C THR A 202 0.31 -23.43 12.26
N HIS A 203 0.55 -22.24 11.73
CA HIS A 203 0.66 -21.97 10.32
C HIS A 203 2.06 -21.46 9.99
N PHE A 204 2.65 -21.97 8.92
CA PHE A 204 3.92 -21.50 8.39
C PHE A 204 3.64 -20.72 7.11
N SER A 205 4.19 -19.52 7.04
CA SER A 205 4.15 -18.65 5.87
C SER A 205 5.42 -17.85 5.83
N GLU A 206 6.25 -18.11 4.84
CA GLU A 206 7.44 -17.30 4.58
C GLU A 206 7.01 -16.09 3.75
N PRO A 207 7.38 -14.86 4.12
CA PRO A 207 7.24 -13.73 3.22
C PRO A 207 8.06 -14.03 1.97
N SER A 208 7.43 -13.99 0.80
CA SER A 208 8.18 -13.81 -0.43
C SER A 208 8.69 -12.37 -0.41
N PHE A 209 9.92 -12.18 0.07
CA PHE A 209 10.72 -11.06 -0.39
C PHE A 209 11.11 -11.42 -1.81
N GLU A 210 10.16 -11.35 -2.74
CA GLU A 210 10.49 -11.40 -4.14
C GLU A 210 11.49 -10.25 -4.35
N ASP A 211 12.76 -10.62 -4.52
CA ASP A 211 13.77 -9.77 -5.11
C ASP A 211 13.25 -9.51 -6.52
N ASP A 212 12.49 -8.42 -6.62
CA ASP A 212 11.82 -7.93 -7.80
C ASP A 212 10.71 -8.86 -8.29
N GLU A 213 9.55 -8.28 -8.63
CA GLU A 213 8.62 -8.96 -9.54
C GLU A 213 9.47 -9.57 -10.65
N VAL A 214 9.41 -10.89 -10.88
CA VAL A 214 10.07 -11.50 -12.05
C VAL A 214 9.68 -10.63 -13.22
N VAL A 215 10.59 -9.75 -13.66
CA VAL A 215 10.23 -8.75 -14.63
C VAL A 215 10.11 -9.56 -15.89
N ASP A 216 8.86 -9.87 -16.25
CA ASP A 216 8.54 -10.51 -17.51
C ASP A 216 9.29 -9.70 -18.56
N SER A 217 10.28 -10.28 -19.24
CA SER A 217 11.27 -9.49 -19.97
C SER A 217 10.58 -8.50 -20.90
N PHE A 218 10.90 -7.21 -20.80
CA PHE A 218 10.22 -6.19 -21.60
C PHE A 218 10.28 -6.55 -23.09
N ARG A 219 9.12 -6.75 -23.70
CA ARG A 219 9.05 -7.25 -25.07
C ARG A 219 9.39 -6.14 -26.05
N LEU A 220 10.61 -6.19 -26.57
CA LEU A 220 11.10 -5.25 -27.58
C LEU A 220 10.29 -5.29 -28.88
N ASP A 221 9.76 -4.13 -29.30
CA ASP A 221 9.24 -3.96 -30.67
C ASP A 221 10.40 -3.74 -31.65
N LYS A 222 10.88 -4.86 -32.21
CA LYS A 222 11.99 -4.87 -33.19
C LYS A 222 11.73 -4.02 -34.43
N ARG A 223 10.47 -3.72 -34.78
CA ARG A 223 10.17 -2.85 -35.94
C ARG A 223 10.36 -1.38 -35.56
N ARG A 224 9.83 -0.96 -34.41
CA ARG A 224 10.00 0.41 -33.90
C ARG A 224 11.48 0.73 -33.68
N ILE A 225 12.21 -0.16 -33.01
CA ILE A 225 13.65 -0.02 -32.75
C ILE A 225 14.44 0.13 -34.05
N ARG A 226 14.19 -0.71 -35.06
CA ARG A 226 14.88 -0.59 -36.37
C ARG A 226 14.64 0.76 -37.04
N ASN A 227 13.46 1.35 -36.89
CA ASN A 227 13.17 2.67 -37.46
C ASN A 227 13.94 3.77 -36.74
N ILE A 228 14.04 3.69 -35.41
CA ILE A 228 14.83 4.63 -34.60
C ILE A 228 16.32 4.54 -34.97
N VAL A 229 16.88 3.32 -35.06
CA VAL A 229 18.27 3.11 -35.47
C VAL A 229 18.54 3.68 -36.87
N LYS A 230 17.63 3.44 -37.82
CA LYS A 230 17.75 3.95 -39.20
C LYS A 230 17.72 5.47 -39.29
N ALA A 231 17.06 6.16 -38.35
CA ALA A 231 17.03 7.61 -38.32
C ALA A 231 18.42 8.21 -38.02
N ASN A 232 19.35 7.42 -37.48
CA ASN A 232 20.76 7.77 -37.24
C ASN A 232 20.93 9.17 -36.63
N ARG A 233 20.13 9.45 -35.59
CA ARG A 233 20.12 10.74 -34.91
C ARG A 233 21.38 10.90 -34.06
N GLU A 234 21.79 12.15 -33.88
CA GLU A 234 22.88 12.49 -32.96
C GLU A 234 22.56 11.97 -31.55
N LYS A 235 23.59 11.50 -30.85
CA LYS A 235 23.52 11.13 -29.44
C LYS A 235 24.19 12.21 -28.61
N LYS A 236 23.46 12.80 -27.66
CA LYS A 236 23.97 13.86 -26.79
C LYS A 236 23.19 13.91 -25.49
N GLY A 237 23.91 14.19 -24.41
CA GLY A 237 23.30 14.49 -23.11
C GLY A 237 22.94 13.24 -22.32
N VAL A 238 22.59 13.49 -21.07
CA VAL A 238 22.19 12.46 -20.10
C VAL A 238 20.73 12.67 -19.77
N TRP A 239 19.92 11.61 -19.86
CA TRP A 239 18.51 11.67 -19.50
C TRP A 239 18.26 10.91 -18.22
N GLU A 240 17.65 11.56 -17.25
CA GLU A 240 17.23 10.99 -15.98
C GLU A 240 15.82 10.41 -16.11
N VAL A 241 15.62 9.22 -15.56
CA VAL A 241 14.37 8.46 -15.63
C VAL A 241 14.01 7.95 -14.25
N SER A 242 12.81 8.30 -13.78
CA SER A 242 12.32 7.86 -12.48
C SER A 242 10.80 7.95 -12.42
N THR A 243 10.22 7.45 -11.33
CA THR A 243 8.83 7.72 -10.98
C THR A 243 8.75 8.52 -9.70
N VAL A 244 7.78 9.42 -9.65
CA VAL A 244 7.38 10.13 -8.44
C VAL A 244 5.91 9.89 -8.17
N PHE A 245 5.48 10.01 -6.92
CA PHE A 245 4.06 9.90 -6.62
C PHE A 245 3.32 11.17 -7.03
N PHE A 246 2.12 10.99 -7.57
CA PHE A 246 1.23 12.11 -7.80
C PHE A 246 0.88 12.75 -6.44
N PRO A 247 1.02 14.08 -6.28
CA PRO A 247 0.89 14.75 -4.97
C PRO A 247 -0.55 14.82 -4.43
N GLY A 248 -1.53 14.27 -5.13
CA GLY A 248 -2.93 14.22 -4.72
C GLY A 248 -3.49 12.80 -4.74
N SER A 249 -4.76 12.67 -4.34
CA SER A 249 -5.54 11.45 -4.55
C SER A 249 -6.42 11.59 -5.80
N VAL A 250 -6.58 10.50 -6.54
CA VAL A 250 -7.49 10.40 -7.69
C VAL A 250 -8.77 9.70 -7.27
N HIS A 251 -9.93 10.25 -7.67
CA HIS A 251 -11.27 9.86 -7.19
C HIS A 251 -12.19 9.33 -8.31
N ASP A 252 -11.64 8.70 -9.33
CA ASP A 252 -12.39 8.21 -10.51
C ASP A 252 -12.73 6.70 -10.47
N ARG A 253 -12.50 6.05 -9.31
CA ARG A 253 -12.73 4.61 -9.06
C ARG A 253 -13.57 4.38 -7.81
N GLU A 254 -13.76 3.11 -7.41
CA GLU A 254 -14.45 2.73 -6.18
C GLU A 254 -13.71 3.14 -4.89
N ARG A 255 -12.40 3.37 -4.97
CA ARG A 255 -11.55 3.84 -3.87
C ARG A 255 -10.57 4.89 -4.39
N PRO A 256 -10.20 5.88 -3.56
CA PRO A 256 -9.16 6.82 -3.91
C PRO A 256 -7.80 6.11 -4.00
N TYR A 257 -6.94 6.55 -4.91
CA TYR A 257 -5.59 5.99 -5.10
C TYR A 257 -4.57 7.08 -5.44
N SER A 258 -3.29 6.73 -5.31
CA SER A 258 -2.15 7.57 -5.68
C SER A 258 -1.41 6.93 -6.85
N PRO A 259 -1.56 7.42 -8.09
CA PRO A 259 -0.77 6.93 -9.20
C PRO A 259 0.70 7.38 -9.09
N ARG A 260 1.57 6.70 -9.84
CA ARG A 260 2.93 7.19 -10.14
C ARG A 260 2.89 8.09 -11.37
N VAL A 261 3.81 9.05 -11.41
CA VAL A 261 4.15 9.82 -12.60
C VAL A 261 5.57 9.44 -12.98
N ALA A 262 5.72 8.69 -14.07
CA ALA A 262 7.02 8.48 -14.68
C ALA A 262 7.47 9.76 -15.37
N LEU A 263 8.73 10.13 -15.14
CA LEU A 263 9.36 11.34 -15.63
C LEU A 263 10.64 10.97 -16.38
N MET A 264 10.79 11.53 -17.58
CA MET A 264 12.00 11.46 -18.38
C MET A 264 12.47 12.89 -18.61
N VAL A 265 13.62 13.24 -18.06
CA VAL A 265 14.08 14.62 -17.97
C VAL A 265 15.52 14.71 -18.45
N ASP A 266 15.80 15.69 -19.30
CA ASP A 266 17.17 16.01 -19.69
C ASP A 266 17.92 16.60 -18.48
N ARG A 267 19.06 16.00 -18.11
CA ARG A 267 19.81 16.32 -16.89
C ARG A 267 20.30 17.77 -16.86
N ASP A 268 20.77 18.29 -17.99
CA ASP A 268 21.45 19.59 -18.04
C ASP A 268 20.45 20.74 -18.21
N SER A 269 19.43 20.55 -19.05
CA SER A 269 18.44 21.59 -19.35
C SER A 269 17.20 21.56 -18.45
N PHE A 270 17.03 20.50 -17.65
CA PHE A 270 15.84 20.25 -16.83
C PHE A 270 14.55 20.14 -17.66
N TYR A 271 14.68 19.96 -18.98
CA TYR A 271 13.56 19.85 -19.88
C TYR A 271 12.88 18.48 -19.73
N VAL A 272 11.56 18.50 -19.52
CA VAL A 272 10.76 17.27 -19.43
C VAL A 272 10.52 16.73 -20.84
N LEU A 273 11.22 15.65 -21.17
CA LEU A 273 11.15 14.97 -22.47
C LEU A 273 9.85 14.19 -22.63
N GLY A 274 9.31 13.68 -21.52
CA GLY A 274 7.99 13.08 -21.49
C GLY A 274 7.58 12.63 -20.10
N THR A 275 6.27 12.44 -19.95
CA THR A 275 5.66 11.94 -18.72
C THR A 275 4.68 10.81 -19.02
N LYS A 276 4.43 9.96 -18.02
CA LYS A 276 3.40 8.92 -18.08
C LYS A 276 2.78 8.73 -16.71
N ILE A 277 1.45 8.80 -16.62
CA ILE A 277 0.71 8.35 -15.44
C ILE A 277 0.71 6.82 -15.46
N VAL A 278 1.12 6.22 -14.36
CA VAL A 278 1.19 4.78 -14.16
C VAL A 278 0.30 4.42 -12.98
N LEU A 279 -0.62 3.49 -13.21
CA LEU A 279 -1.62 3.09 -12.23
C LEU A 279 -1.01 2.08 -11.25
N PRO A 280 -1.54 1.94 -10.02
CA PRO A 280 -0.99 1.01 -9.04
C PRO A 280 -0.94 -0.45 -9.50
N GLU A 281 -1.87 -0.87 -10.36
CA GLU A 281 -1.93 -2.20 -10.96
C GLU A 281 -0.99 -2.41 -12.17
N ASP A 282 -0.37 -1.35 -12.69
CA ASP A 282 0.54 -1.44 -13.83
C ASP A 282 1.95 -1.83 -13.39
N ASN A 283 2.62 -2.69 -14.15
CA ASN A 283 4.07 -2.84 -14.05
C ASN A 283 4.74 -1.56 -14.57
N TYR A 284 5.23 -0.74 -13.65
CA TYR A 284 5.74 0.59 -13.98
C TYR A 284 7.06 0.54 -14.76
N HIS A 285 7.90 -0.48 -14.56
CA HIS A 285 9.13 -0.70 -15.31
C HIS A 285 8.84 -0.83 -16.82
N HIS A 286 7.82 -1.62 -17.16
CA HIS A 286 7.36 -1.78 -18.55
C HIS A 286 6.77 -0.48 -19.10
N LYS A 287 5.96 0.24 -18.32
CA LYS A 287 5.38 1.53 -18.74
C LYS A 287 6.45 2.57 -19.03
N ILE A 288 7.54 2.59 -18.26
CA ILE A 288 8.71 3.44 -18.53
C ILE A 288 9.33 3.07 -19.86
N CYS A 289 9.58 1.78 -20.12
CA CYS A 289 10.18 1.32 -21.38
C CYS A 289 9.30 1.62 -22.60
N GLU A 290 7.98 1.41 -22.50
CA GLU A 290 7.01 1.80 -23.53
C GLU A 290 7.11 3.30 -23.84
N LYS A 291 7.18 4.13 -22.78
CA LYS A 291 7.22 5.58 -22.93
C LYS A 291 8.56 6.08 -23.44
N LEU A 292 9.69 5.49 -23.03
CA LEU A 292 11.01 5.78 -23.60
C LEU A 292 11.02 5.50 -25.10
N LEU A 293 10.45 4.36 -25.53
CA LEU A 293 10.35 4.03 -26.94
C LEU A 293 9.53 5.06 -27.74
N GLU A 294 8.41 5.55 -27.18
CA GLU A 294 7.64 6.66 -27.78
C GLU A 294 8.47 7.95 -27.90
N ILE A 295 9.22 8.31 -26.85
CA ILE A 295 10.07 9.51 -26.85
C ILE A 295 11.16 9.38 -27.93
N PHE A 296 11.84 8.24 -27.99
CA PHE A 296 12.89 8.00 -28.98
C PHE A 296 12.39 8.06 -30.41
N GLU A 297 11.12 7.73 -30.69
CA GLU A 297 10.56 7.85 -32.04
C GLU A 297 10.43 9.31 -32.49
N GLY A 298 10.05 10.21 -31.58
CA GLY A 298 9.80 11.63 -31.87
C GLY A 298 10.95 12.58 -31.58
N ALA A 299 11.93 12.16 -30.78
CA ALA A 299 13.00 13.05 -30.32
C ALA A 299 13.97 13.45 -31.46
N PRO A 300 14.46 14.71 -31.48
CA PRO A 300 15.42 15.18 -32.48
C PRO A 300 16.82 14.57 -32.30
N HIS A 301 17.17 14.20 -31.07
CA HIS A 301 18.41 13.52 -30.69
C HIS A 301 18.09 12.40 -29.68
N LEU A 302 19.02 11.48 -29.51
CA LEU A 302 18.98 10.47 -28.45
C LEU A 302 19.97 10.83 -27.33
N PRO A 303 19.83 10.31 -26.11
CA PRO A 303 20.84 10.51 -25.09
C PRO A 303 22.12 9.72 -25.43
N THR A 304 23.24 10.08 -24.80
CA THR A 304 24.38 9.16 -24.70
C THR A 304 24.16 8.15 -23.57
N GLN A 305 23.45 8.56 -22.51
CA GLN A 305 23.22 7.77 -21.31
C GLN A 305 21.82 7.98 -20.73
N LEU A 306 21.20 6.90 -20.27
CA LEU A 306 20.02 6.91 -19.40
C LEU A 306 20.45 6.65 -17.96
N VAL A 307 19.95 7.45 -17.01
CA VAL A 307 20.22 7.27 -15.59
C VAL A 307 18.93 7.04 -14.83
N PHE A 308 18.87 5.95 -14.08
CA PHE A 308 17.69 5.49 -13.35
C PHE A 308 17.87 5.64 -11.84
N SER A 309 16.78 5.81 -11.11
CA SER A 309 16.78 5.83 -9.64
C SER A 309 16.72 4.44 -9.02
N ASP A 310 16.27 3.43 -9.77
CA ASP A 310 16.06 2.07 -9.31
C ASP A 310 16.69 1.05 -10.27
N ALA A 311 17.30 0.01 -9.70
CA ALA A 311 18.04 -1.00 -10.46
C ALA A 311 17.13 -1.82 -11.38
N VAL A 312 15.94 -2.19 -10.90
CA VAL A 312 14.97 -3.01 -11.64
C VAL A 312 14.52 -2.33 -12.93
N THR A 313 14.20 -1.03 -12.91
CA THR A 313 13.85 -0.28 -14.13
C THR A 313 15.05 -0.21 -15.07
N CYS A 314 16.26 -0.04 -14.54
CA CYS A 314 17.49 -0.03 -15.35
C CYS A 314 17.64 -1.37 -16.09
N GLU A 315 17.60 -2.50 -15.37
CA GLU A 315 17.68 -3.85 -15.92
C GLU A 315 16.55 -4.13 -16.92
N THR A 316 15.34 -3.63 -16.65
CA THR A 316 14.19 -3.74 -17.56
C THR A 316 14.42 -2.98 -18.87
N ALA A 317 15.12 -1.84 -18.81
CA ALA A 317 15.41 -0.98 -19.94
C ALA A 317 16.69 -1.36 -20.71
N GLU A 318 17.57 -2.15 -20.11
CA GLU A 318 18.85 -2.58 -20.69
C GLU A 318 18.71 -3.14 -22.13
N PRO A 319 17.81 -4.09 -22.42
CA PRO A 319 17.67 -4.63 -23.77
C PRO A 319 17.28 -3.57 -24.82
N LEU A 320 16.52 -2.54 -24.40
CA LEU A 320 16.16 -1.42 -25.26
C LEU A 320 17.36 -0.48 -25.47
N ALA A 321 18.10 -0.18 -24.40
CA ALA A 321 19.28 0.67 -24.43
C ALA A 321 20.39 0.05 -25.30
N GLU A 322 20.69 -1.24 -25.12
CA GLU A 322 21.66 -1.98 -25.92
C GLU A 322 21.31 -1.95 -27.41
N ALA A 323 20.04 -2.19 -27.75
CA ALA A 323 19.60 -2.19 -29.15
C ALA A 323 19.73 -0.81 -29.83
N LEU A 324 19.77 0.26 -29.05
CA LEU A 324 19.97 1.64 -29.49
C LEU A 324 21.41 2.13 -29.28
N GLY A 325 22.28 1.32 -28.66
CA GLY A 325 23.65 1.66 -28.30
C GLY A 325 23.73 2.81 -27.30
N LEU A 326 22.89 2.81 -26.27
CA LEU A 326 22.85 3.79 -25.19
C LEU A 326 23.52 3.19 -23.95
N GLU A 327 24.20 4.02 -23.17
CA GLU A 327 24.68 3.61 -21.85
C GLU A 327 23.54 3.71 -20.82
N VAL A 328 23.58 2.86 -19.79
CA VAL A 328 22.65 2.92 -18.66
C VAL A 328 23.43 2.98 -17.34
N ALA A 329 22.87 3.66 -16.35
CA ALA A 329 23.43 3.69 -14.99
C ALA A 329 22.32 3.85 -13.95
N VAL A 330 22.62 3.45 -12.71
CA VAL A 330 21.76 3.67 -11.54
C VAL A 330 22.43 4.69 -10.63
N GLU A 331 21.72 5.76 -10.29
CA GLU A 331 22.18 6.79 -9.37
C GLU A 331 21.10 7.10 -8.32
N ALA A 332 21.48 7.13 -7.04
CA ALA A 332 20.56 7.47 -5.95
C ALA A 332 20.08 8.94 -5.98
N ASN A 333 20.80 9.82 -6.68
CA ASN A 333 20.50 11.25 -6.74
C ASN A 333 20.32 11.71 -8.18
N LEU A 334 19.07 11.93 -8.57
CA LEU A 334 18.68 12.47 -9.88
C LEU A 334 18.29 13.96 -9.75
N PRO A 335 19.24 14.91 -9.91
CA PRO A 335 18.99 16.34 -9.69
C PRO A 335 17.86 16.92 -10.55
N ALA A 336 17.76 16.54 -11.84
CA ALA A 336 16.74 17.09 -12.73
C ALA A 336 15.35 16.56 -12.38
N ILE A 337 15.25 15.26 -12.04
CA ILE A 337 14.00 14.68 -11.52
C ILE A 337 13.58 15.36 -10.21
N LYS A 338 14.51 15.60 -9.29
CA LYS A 338 14.22 16.26 -7.99
C LYS A 338 13.63 17.66 -8.18
N ASP A 339 14.21 18.45 -9.08
CA ASP A 339 13.76 19.81 -9.36
C ASP A 339 12.38 19.83 -10.04
N VAL A 340 12.18 18.99 -11.07
CA VAL A 340 10.88 18.85 -11.75
C VAL A 340 9.80 18.36 -10.79
N SER A 341 10.12 17.39 -9.92
CA SER A 341 9.20 16.87 -8.91
C SER A 341 8.78 17.94 -7.91
N LYS A 342 9.74 18.74 -7.42
CA LYS A 342 9.45 19.87 -6.52
C LYS A 342 8.54 20.90 -7.20
N SER A 343 8.85 21.27 -8.43
CA SER A 343 8.04 22.19 -9.24
C SER A 343 6.62 21.65 -9.47
N MET A 344 6.47 20.36 -9.72
CA MET A 344 5.17 19.69 -9.86
C MET A 344 4.34 19.78 -8.57
N ILE A 345 4.95 19.55 -7.41
CA ILE A 345 4.30 19.64 -6.10
C ILE A 345 3.88 21.09 -5.83
N GLU A 346 4.78 22.07 -6.04
CA GLU A 346 4.49 23.49 -5.86
C GLU A 346 3.35 23.96 -6.77
N ALA A 347 3.34 23.53 -8.04
CA ALA A 347 2.27 23.84 -8.98
C ALA A 347 0.95 23.18 -8.59
N PHE A 348 0.97 22.00 -7.97
CA PHE A 348 -0.24 21.35 -7.45
C PHE A 348 -0.82 22.10 -6.24
N ILE A 349 0.04 22.51 -5.29
CA ILE A 349 -0.36 23.24 -4.08
C ILE A 349 -0.84 24.66 -4.42
N ASN A 350 -0.09 25.36 -5.27
CA ASN A 350 -0.32 26.77 -5.62
C ASN A 350 -1.13 26.95 -6.91
N GLY A 351 -1.54 25.85 -7.55
CA GLY A 351 -2.25 25.85 -8.81
C GLY A 351 -3.52 26.69 -8.76
N PRO A 352 -3.98 27.19 -9.92
CA PRO A 352 -5.11 28.10 -9.99
C PRO A 352 -6.33 27.52 -9.28
N LYS A 353 -6.79 28.24 -8.25
CA LYS A 353 -8.10 28.02 -7.62
C LYS A 353 -9.17 28.47 -8.62
N PHE A 354 -9.54 27.58 -9.54
CA PHE A 354 -10.68 27.78 -10.44
C PHE A 354 -12.00 27.49 -9.73
#